data_AF-A0A938UU10-F1
#
_entry.id   AF-A0A938UU10-F1
#
_cell.length_a   1.000
_cell.length_b   1.000
_cell.length_c   1.000
_cell.angle_alpha   90.00
_cell.angle_beta   90.00
_cell.angle_gamma   90.00
#
_symmetry.space_group_name_H-M   'P 1'
#
loop_
_entity.id
_entity.type
_entity.pdbx_description
1 polymer ?
#
loop_
_entity_poly.entity_id
_entity_poly.type
_entity_poly.pdbx_seq_one_letter_code
_entity_poly.pdbx_strand_id
1 'polypeptide(L)'
;MLREPVELSMVGAHVAFDGQRLRGSMDRAAKSGGVHMLSACVVDSGFVVSSAAVAEKSNEIAAMQAMVQALDLRGATVTADAMHCQRETAAAIVDAGAQHVLHVKANQPNLLEQCESLFAEVPRRRRPGEAHAVVDQHKDAGKGHGRIETRKVIVSRDLSAIDGAREWRNLAAVAAILREREDVISGAISREISSFICSQGQSTAKEIGEFVRGSGA
;
A
#
# COMPACT_ATOMS: atom_id res chain seq x y z
N MET A 1 12.14 15.04 -39.01
CA MET A 1 10.87 15.16 -38.27
C MET A 1 11.12 14.60 -36.88
N LEU A 2 11.45 15.47 -35.92
CA LEU A 2 11.62 15.06 -34.53
C LEU A 2 10.23 14.84 -33.95
N ARG A 3 9.91 13.62 -33.53
CA ARG A 3 8.68 13.35 -32.79
C ARG A 3 8.78 14.09 -31.47
N GLU A 4 7.75 14.87 -31.12
CA GLU A 4 7.64 15.43 -29.78
C GLU A 4 7.67 14.28 -28.76
N PRO A 5 8.40 14.44 -27.63
CA PRO A 5 8.40 13.44 -26.59
C PRO A 5 6.97 13.26 -26.07
N VAL A 6 6.53 12.01 -25.96
CA VAL A 6 5.26 11.68 -25.33
C VAL A 6 5.42 11.95 -23.83
N GLU A 7 4.78 13.01 -23.33
CA GLU A 7 4.65 13.25 -21.89
C GLU A 7 3.65 12.24 -21.31
N LEU A 8 4.15 11.28 -20.54
CA LEU A 8 3.32 10.39 -19.74
C LEU A 8 2.86 11.15 -18.49
N SER A 9 1.63 11.63 -18.50
CA SER A 9 1.00 12.17 -17.30
C SER A 9 0.65 11.04 -16.34
N MET A 10 1.10 11.14 -15.09
CA MET A 10 0.75 10.18 -14.02
C MET A 10 -0.45 10.65 -13.19
N VAL A 11 -1.17 11.69 -13.61
CA VAL A 11 -2.33 12.21 -12.89
C VAL A 11 -3.42 11.13 -12.81
N GLY A 12 -3.82 10.78 -11.59
CA GLY A 12 -4.79 9.73 -11.32
C GLY A 12 -4.26 8.30 -11.48
N ALA A 13 -2.98 8.12 -11.84
CA ALA A 13 -2.40 6.80 -12.00
C ALA A 13 -2.13 6.15 -10.62
N HIS A 14 -2.38 4.85 -10.52
CA HIS A 14 -1.92 4.02 -9.41
C HIS A 14 -0.56 3.42 -9.74
N VAL A 15 0.48 3.84 -9.01
CA VAL A 15 1.85 3.35 -9.17
C VAL A 15 2.26 2.51 -7.97
N ALA A 16 2.51 1.21 -8.19
CA ALA A 16 2.99 0.30 -7.16
C ALA A 16 4.51 0.16 -7.22
N PHE A 17 5.17 0.33 -6.07
CA PHE A 17 6.57 0.00 -5.87
C PHE A 17 6.68 -1.36 -5.19
N ASP A 18 7.31 -2.33 -5.85
CA ASP A 18 7.47 -3.69 -5.34
C ASP A 18 8.89 -4.22 -5.54
N GLY A 19 9.40 -4.85 -4.49
CA GLY A 19 10.74 -5.43 -4.42
C GLY A 19 10.70 -6.94 -4.66
N GLN A 20 11.18 -7.39 -5.80
CA GLN A 20 11.15 -8.80 -6.18
C GLN A 20 12.54 -9.41 -6.34
N ARG A 21 12.72 -10.61 -5.78
CA ARG A 21 13.91 -11.42 -6.03
C ARG A 21 13.73 -12.22 -7.31
N LEU A 22 14.63 -12.04 -8.27
CA LEU A 22 14.56 -12.74 -9.55
C LEU A 22 14.83 -14.24 -9.36
N ARG A 23 13.87 -15.08 -9.77
CA ARG A 23 14.02 -16.54 -9.72
C ARG A 23 15.17 -16.98 -10.62
N GLY A 24 15.99 -17.91 -10.13
CA GLY A 24 17.13 -18.47 -10.88
C GLY A 24 18.39 -17.59 -10.92
N SER A 25 18.37 -16.40 -10.32
CA SER A 25 19.53 -15.48 -10.29
C SER A 25 20.58 -15.80 -9.21
N MET A 26 20.33 -16.81 -8.37
CA MET A 26 21.25 -17.20 -7.32
C MET A 26 22.45 -17.94 -7.92
N ASP A 27 23.64 -17.37 -7.75
CA ASP A 27 24.88 -18.07 -8.04
C ASP A 27 25.47 -18.66 -6.75
N ARG A 28 25.35 -19.98 -6.62
CA ARG A 28 25.91 -20.73 -5.47
C ARG A 28 27.43 -20.76 -5.48
N ALA A 29 28.08 -20.70 -6.64
CA ALA A 29 29.54 -20.69 -6.74
C ALA A 29 30.12 -19.34 -6.31
N ALA A 30 29.44 -18.24 -6.68
CA ALA A 30 29.81 -16.90 -6.26
C ALA A 30 29.27 -16.49 -4.87
N LYS A 31 28.53 -17.37 -4.17
CA LYS A 31 27.78 -17.06 -2.93
C LYS A 31 26.88 -15.82 -3.06
N SER A 32 26.39 -15.53 -4.25
CA SER A 32 25.53 -14.38 -4.50
C SER A 32 24.11 -14.68 -4.01
N GLY A 33 23.54 -13.76 -3.23
CA GLY A 33 22.17 -13.81 -2.72
C GLY A 33 21.10 -13.61 -3.79
N GLY A 34 21.40 -13.76 -5.08
CA GLY A 34 20.47 -13.47 -6.18
C GLY A 34 20.28 -11.97 -6.41
N VAL A 35 19.71 -11.63 -7.57
CA VAL A 35 19.41 -10.25 -7.94
C VAL A 35 18.05 -9.86 -7.36
N HIS A 36 18.05 -8.76 -6.63
CA HIS A 36 16.84 -8.14 -6.10
C HIS A 36 16.52 -6.90 -6.93
N MET A 37 15.28 -6.79 -7.39
CA MET A 37 14.82 -5.81 -8.34
C MET A 37 13.65 -5.04 -7.73
N LEU A 38 13.85 -3.75 -7.51
CA LEU A 38 12.77 -2.84 -7.16
C LEU A 38 12.15 -2.31 -8.45
N SER A 39 10.83 -2.40 -8.59
CA SER A 39 10.12 -1.94 -9.78
C SER A 39 9.00 -0.96 -9.41
N ALA A 40 8.80 0.06 -10.23
CA ALA A 40 7.64 0.95 -10.21
C ALA A 40 6.72 0.58 -11.38
N CYS A 41 5.49 0.17 -11.09
CA CYS A 41 4.53 -0.33 -12.07
C CYS A 41 3.22 0.45 -12.01
N VAL A 42 2.71 0.89 -13.17
CA VAL A 42 1.36 1.44 -13.30
C VAL A 42 0.39 0.27 -13.28
N VAL A 43 -0.38 0.15 -12.21
CA VAL A 43 -1.17 -1.06 -11.92
C VAL A 43 -2.21 -1.34 -13.00
N ASP A 44 -2.94 -0.33 -13.45
CA ASP A 44 -4.04 -0.50 -14.41
C ASP A 44 -3.56 -1.02 -15.77
N SER A 45 -2.35 -0.64 -16.18
CA SER A 45 -1.77 -1.04 -17.47
C SER A 45 -0.76 -2.18 -17.36
N GLY A 46 -0.26 -2.48 -16.15
CA GLY A 46 0.85 -3.39 -15.92
C GLY A 46 2.20 -2.90 -16.43
N PHE A 47 2.30 -1.62 -16.81
CA PHE A 47 3.53 -1.07 -17.39
C PHE A 47 4.56 -0.72 -16.32
N VAL A 48 5.77 -1.26 -16.44
CA VAL A 48 6.89 -0.91 -15.56
C VAL A 48 7.54 0.38 -16.05
N VAL A 49 7.37 1.45 -15.27
CA VAL A 49 7.88 2.79 -15.60
C VAL A 49 9.33 3.01 -15.16
N SER A 50 9.80 2.23 -14.17
CA SER A 50 11.17 2.25 -13.71
C SER A 50 11.51 0.96 -12.97
N SER A 51 12.78 0.55 -13.00
CA SER A 51 13.28 -0.57 -12.21
C SER A 51 14.74 -0.36 -11.84
N ALA A 52 15.13 -0.75 -10.63
CA ALA A 52 16.50 -0.65 -10.14
C ALA A 52 16.95 -1.97 -9.50
N ALA A 53 18.14 -2.45 -9.89
CA ALA A 53 18.77 -3.59 -9.23
C ALA A 53 19.38 -3.11 -7.92
N VAL A 54 19.01 -3.77 -6.82
CA VAL A 54 19.55 -3.47 -5.49
C VAL A 54 20.40 -4.64 -5.02
N ALA A 55 21.56 -4.32 -4.47
CA ALA A 55 22.51 -5.33 -4.01
C ALA A 55 21.95 -6.14 -2.81
N GLU A 56 21.19 -5.48 -1.95
CA GLU A 56 20.62 -6.06 -0.73
C GLU A 56 19.25 -5.43 -0.46
N LYS A 57 18.40 -6.15 0.28
CA LYS A 57 17.04 -5.71 0.62
C LYS A 57 17.02 -4.42 1.46
N SER A 58 18.05 -4.20 2.28
CA SER A 58 18.24 -2.96 3.06
C SER A 58 18.40 -1.72 2.18
N ASN A 59 18.92 -1.87 0.96
CA ASN A 59 19.16 -0.77 0.03
C ASN A 59 17.89 -0.36 -0.74
N GLU A 60 16.79 -1.11 -0.62
CA GLU A 60 15.54 -0.83 -1.31
C GLU A 60 14.93 0.52 -0.92
N ILE A 61 15.05 0.92 0.36
CA ILE A 61 14.45 2.17 0.83
C ILE A 61 15.09 3.37 0.11
N ALA A 62 16.42 3.42 0.07
CA ALA A 62 17.14 4.47 -0.64
C ALA A 62 16.89 4.44 -2.16
N ALA A 63 16.84 3.23 -2.75
CA ALA A 63 16.53 3.06 -4.16
C ALA A 63 15.13 3.57 -4.51
N MET A 64 14.12 3.26 -3.69
CA MET A 64 12.76 3.76 -3.88
C MET A 64 12.71 5.28 -3.81
N GLN A 65 13.35 5.88 -2.81
CA GLN A 65 13.39 7.34 -2.67
C GLN A 65 14.03 8.01 -3.88
N ALA A 66 15.14 7.46 -4.38
CA ALA A 66 15.78 7.95 -5.60
C ALA A 66 14.88 7.78 -6.84
N MET A 67 14.18 6.64 -6.98
CA MET A 67 13.24 6.41 -8.07
C MET A 67 12.06 7.38 -8.04
N VAL A 68 11.50 7.65 -6.85
CA VAL A 68 10.42 8.63 -6.65
C VAL A 68 10.84 10.04 -7.09
N GLN A 69 12.08 10.43 -6.79
CA GLN A 69 12.62 11.72 -7.21
C GLN A 69 12.90 11.81 -8.71
N ALA A 70 13.24 10.70 -9.35
CA ALA A 70 13.55 10.64 -10.78
C ALA A 70 12.29 10.55 -11.67
N LEU A 71 11.18 10.05 -11.13
CA LEU A 71 9.91 9.89 -11.85
C LEU A 71 9.02 11.13 -11.68
N ASP A 72 8.35 11.53 -12.76
CA ASP A 72 7.27 12.51 -12.67
C ASP A 72 6.00 11.84 -12.14
N LEU A 73 5.84 11.81 -10.82
CA LEU A 73 4.71 11.18 -10.13
C LEU A 73 3.59 12.19 -9.79
N ARG A 74 3.63 13.40 -10.34
CA ARG A 74 2.65 14.45 -9.97
C ARG A 74 1.22 13.98 -10.23
N GLY A 75 0.40 14.01 -9.18
CA GLY A 75 -1.00 13.58 -9.21
C GLY A 75 -1.21 12.07 -9.17
N ALA A 76 -0.16 11.25 -9.05
CA ALA A 76 -0.27 9.80 -8.89
C ALA A 76 -0.61 9.41 -7.45
N THR A 77 -1.14 8.19 -7.28
CA THR A 77 -1.19 7.50 -5.98
C THR A 77 -0.16 6.39 -5.96
N VAL A 78 0.77 6.49 -5.02
CA VAL A 78 1.85 5.52 -4.80
C VAL A 78 1.44 4.54 -3.71
N THR A 79 1.56 3.25 -4.02
CA THR A 79 1.53 2.19 -3.01
C THR A 79 2.88 1.51 -2.95
N ALA A 80 3.30 1.09 -1.77
CA ALA A 80 4.51 0.34 -1.60
C ALA A 80 4.34 -0.70 -0.49
N ASP A 81 5.26 -1.66 -0.46
CA ASP A 81 5.30 -2.67 0.58
C ASP A 81 5.51 -2.05 1.99
N ALA A 82 5.36 -2.90 3.01
CA ALA A 82 5.48 -2.43 4.38
C ALA A 82 6.89 -1.94 4.74
N MET A 83 7.95 -2.49 4.13
CA MET A 83 9.32 -2.07 4.42
C MET A 83 9.56 -0.61 4.03
N HIS A 84 8.87 -0.15 2.99
CA HIS A 84 8.90 1.24 2.52
C HIS A 84 8.04 2.21 3.34
N CYS A 85 7.26 1.73 4.31
CA CYS A 85 6.50 2.58 5.24
C CYS A 85 7.46 3.31 6.21
N GLN A 86 8.16 4.32 5.71
CA GLN A 86 9.11 5.18 6.41
C GLN A 86 8.70 6.64 6.23
N ARG A 87 9.00 7.49 7.22
CA ARG A 87 8.64 8.92 7.17
C ARG A 87 9.31 9.62 5.99
N GLU A 88 10.57 9.30 5.73
CA GLU A 88 11.35 9.84 4.63
C GLU A 88 10.81 9.41 3.27
N THR A 89 10.32 8.18 3.15
CA THR A 89 9.66 7.69 1.93
C THR A 89 8.32 8.41 1.70
N ALA A 90 7.49 8.54 2.73
CA ALA A 90 6.25 9.30 2.67
C ALA A 90 6.52 10.76 2.25
N ALA A 91 7.54 11.39 2.84
CA ALA A 91 7.96 12.73 2.49
C ALA A 91 8.42 12.84 1.03
N ALA A 92 9.26 11.92 0.55
CA ALA A 92 9.73 11.90 -0.84
C ALA A 92 8.57 11.78 -1.84
N ILE A 93 7.56 10.95 -1.54
CA ILE A 93 6.37 10.80 -2.41
C ILE A 93 5.57 12.10 -2.46
N VAL A 94 5.32 12.72 -1.30
CA VAL A 94 4.56 13.97 -1.25
C VAL A 94 5.32 15.12 -1.93
N ASP A 95 6.64 15.19 -1.75
CA ASP A 95 7.49 16.20 -2.39
C ASP A 95 7.53 16.05 -3.92
N ALA A 96 7.38 14.82 -4.43
CA ALA A 96 7.20 14.54 -5.86
C ALA A 96 5.79 14.91 -6.38
N GLY A 97 4.90 15.44 -5.53
CA GLY A 97 3.54 15.81 -5.89
C GLY A 97 2.58 14.62 -6.01
N ALA A 98 2.97 13.46 -5.48
CA ALA A 98 2.14 12.27 -5.41
C ALA A 98 1.45 12.11 -4.04
N GLN A 99 0.47 11.23 -4.00
CA GLN A 99 -0.15 10.73 -2.77
C GLN A 99 0.39 9.35 -2.44
N HIS A 100 0.29 8.91 -1.18
CA HIS A 100 0.69 7.59 -0.76
C HIS A 100 -0.42 6.82 -0.02
N VAL A 101 -0.42 5.51 -0.20
CA VAL A 101 -1.11 4.52 0.64
C VAL A 101 -0.08 3.46 1.02
N LEU A 102 0.45 3.53 2.25
CA LEU A 102 1.56 2.68 2.70
C LEU A 102 1.09 1.68 3.76
N HIS A 103 1.47 0.41 3.59
CA HIS A 103 1.11 -0.67 4.50
C HIS A 103 1.90 -0.58 5.81
N VAL A 104 1.20 -0.51 6.94
CA VAL A 104 1.79 -0.57 8.27
C VAL A 104 1.83 -2.04 8.73
N LYS A 105 3.03 -2.56 9.03
CA LYS A 105 3.23 -3.90 9.64
C LYS A 105 4.18 -3.80 10.84
N ALA A 106 4.68 -4.95 11.29
CA ALA A 106 5.56 -5.09 12.45
C ALA A 106 6.90 -4.31 12.35
N ASN A 107 7.27 -3.79 11.19
CA ASN A 107 8.43 -2.90 11.03
C ASN A 107 8.18 -1.49 11.58
N GLN A 108 6.92 -1.13 11.88
CA GLN A 108 6.53 0.10 12.56
C GLN A 108 5.63 -0.25 13.76
N PRO A 109 6.16 -0.91 14.81
CA PRO A 109 5.35 -1.56 15.84
C PRO A 109 4.45 -0.57 16.59
N ASN A 110 4.96 0.58 17.00
CA ASN A 110 4.18 1.61 17.71
C ASN A 110 3.06 2.18 16.81
N LEU A 111 3.37 2.49 15.55
CA LEU A 111 2.37 2.97 14.60
C LEU A 111 1.30 1.90 14.32
N LEU A 112 1.70 0.63 14.25
CA LEU A 112 0.78 -0.48 14.05
C LEU A 112 -0.21 -0.58 15.21
N GLU A 113 0.28 -0.57 16.45
CA GLU A 113 -0.55 -0.59 17.66
C GLU A 113 -1.54 0.59 17.69
N GLN A 114 -1.07 1.80 17.38
CA GLN A 114 -1.90 2.98 17.29
C GLN A 114 -2.97 2.86 16.19
N CYS A 115 -2.60 2.36 15.01
CA CYS A 115 -3.56 2.09 13.93
C CYS A 115 -4.60 1.06 14.37
N GLU A 116 -4.19 -0.04 15.00
CA GLU A 116 -5.11 -1.07 15.47
C GLU A 116 -6.06 -0.55 16.55
N SER A 117 -5.59 0.33 17.43
CA SER A 117 -6.42 0.97 18.46
C SER A 117 -7.58 1.80 17.88
N LEU A 118 -7.35 2.50 16.75
CA LEU A 118 -8.40 3.25 16.04
C LEU A 118 -9.56 2.36 15.57
N PHE A 119 -9.32 1.06 15.39
CA PHE A 119 -10.31 0.12 14.88
C PHE A 119 -10.69 -0.97 15.89
N ALA A 120 -10.19 -0.90 17.13
CA ALA A 120 -10.44 -1.90 18.16
C ALA A 120 -11.93 -2.04 18.50
N GLU A 121 -12.63 -0.90 18.53
CA GLU A 121 -14.07 -0.85 18.82
C GLU A 121 -14.93 -1.11 17.58
N VAL A 122 -14.35 -1.14 16.38
CA VAL A 122 -15.11 -1.31 15.15
C VAL A 122 -15.61 -2.75 15.07
N PRO A 123 -16.93 -2.98 15.11
CA PRO A 123 -17.47 -4.32 15.16
C PRO A 123 -17.08 -5.08 13.89
N ARG A 124 -16.47 -6.25 14.09
CA ARG A 124 -16.17 -7.21 13.01
C ARG A 124 -17.43 -7.65 12.26
N ARG A 125 -18.63 -7.41 12.82
CA ARG A 125 -19.94 -7.53 12.17
C ARG A 125 -20.77 -6.26 12.39
N ARG A 126 -21.29 -5.66 11.32
CA ARG A 126 -22.21 -4.51 11.41
C ARG A 126 -23.51 -4.95 12.08
N ARG A 127 -23.91 -4.29 13.17
CA ARG A 127 -25.30 -4.28 13.63
C ARG A 127 -26.03 -3.10 12.95
N PRO A 128 -27.25 -3.27 12.44
CA PRO A 128 -28.02 -2.14 11.92
C PRO A 128 -28.20 -1.07 13.02
N GLY A 129 -27.84 0.18 12.74
CA GLY A 129 -28.11 1.33 13.62
C GLY A 129 -26.95 1.80 14.52
N GLU A 130 -25.79 1.16 14.51
CA GLU A 130 -24.63 1.68 15.27
C GLU A 130 -23.87 2.76 14.48
N ALA A 131 -23.83 3.97 15.04
CA ALA A 131 -22.95 5.04 14.61
C ALA A 131 -21.55 4.80 15.20
N HIS A 132 -20.60 4.45 14.35
CA HIS A 132 -19.18 4.39 14.71
C HIS A 132 -18.48 5.61 14.12
N ALA A 133 -17.34 6.01 14.67
CA ALA A 133 -16.45 7.07 14.16
C ALA A 133 -15.81 6.74 12.78
N VAL A 134 -16.46 5.88 12.01
CA VAL A 134 -16.08 5.46 10.67
C VAL A 134 -16.72 6.40 9.67
N VAL A 135 -15.89 7.11 8.93
CA VAL A 135 -16.37 8.12 7.99
C VAL A 135 -16.70 7.50 6.62
N ASP A 136 -16.16 6.32 6.30
CA ASP A 136 -16.45 5.61 5.04
C ASP A 136 -16.19 4.09 5.15
N GLN A 137 -17.05 3.27 4.53
CA GLN A 137 -16.92 1.80 4.47
C GLN A 137 -17.27 1.25 3.09
N HIS A 138 -16.46 0.30 2.61
CA HIS A 138 -16.74 -0.47 1.40
C HIS A 138 -16.63 -1.98 1.67
N LYS A 139 -17.54 -2.77 1.08
CA LYS A 139 -17.53 -4.24 1.16
C LYS A 139 -17.61 -4.83 -0.24
N ASP A 140 -16.72 -5.77 -0.54
CA ASP A 140 -16.71 -6.56 -1.76
C ASP A 140 -16.47 -8.05 -1.45
N ALA A 141 -16.99 -8.93 -2.30
CA ALA A 141 -16.85 -10.38 -2.18
C ALA A 141 -16.54 -11.02 -3.54
N GLY A 142 -15.48 -11.83 -3.60
CA GLY A 142 -15.06 -12.55 -4.81
C GLY A 142 -14.86 -14.04 -4.56
N LYS A 143 -15.23 -14.88 -5.54
CA LYS A 143 -14.97 -16.33 -5.52
C LYS A 143 -13.81 -16.66 -6.45
N GLY A 144 -12.78 -17.34 -5.95
CA GLY A 144 -11.61 -17.75 -6.73
C GLY A 144 -10.81 -18.84 -6.04
N HIS A 145 -10.24 -19.78 -6.80
CA HIS A 145 -9.38 -20.86 -6.30
C HIS A 145 -9.97 -21.67 -5.11
N GLY A 146 -11.29 -21.90 -5.10
CA GLY A 146 -11.97 -22.63 -4.02
C GLY A 146 -12.21 -21.84 -2.74
N ARG A 147 -12.00 -20.51 -2.75
CA ARG A 147 -12.20 -19.62 -1.60
C ARG A 147 -13.18 -18.50 -1.93
N ILE A 148 -13.91 -18.04 -0.92
CA ILE A 148 -14.68 -16.79 -0.91
C ILE A 148 -13.91 -15.80 -0.06
N GLU A 149 -13.55 -14.65 -0.64
CA GLU A 149 -12.89 -13.59 0.10
C GLU A 149 -13.82 -12.38 0.22
N THR A 150 -14.09 -11.98 1.45
CA THR A 150 -14.81 -10.74 1.78
C THR A 150 -13.82 -9.71 2.30
N ARG A 151 -13.82 -8.50 1.74
CA ARG A 151 -13.02 -7.37 2.23
C ARG A 151 -13.94 -6.30 2.76
N LYS A 152 -13.64 -5.77 3.95
CA LYS A 152 -14.26 -4.56 4.50
C LYS A 152 -13.17 -3.51 4.70
N VAL A 153 -13.29 -2.39 4.01
CA VAL A 153 -12.39 -1.24 4.15
C VAL A 153 -13.02 -0.23 5.09
N ILE A 154 -12.24 0.30 6.01
CA ILE A 154 -12.66 1.23 7.05
C ILE A 154 -11.64 2.36 7.09
N VAL A 155 -12.08 3.61 7.05
CA VAL A 155 -11.20 4.78 7.02
C VAL A 155 -11.49 5.69 8.21
N SER A 156 -10.46 5.99 8.99
CA SER A 156 -10.47 7.04 10.01
C SER A 156 -9.71 8.26 9.50
N ARG A 157 -10.35 9.42 9.61
CA ARG A 157 -9.74 10.75 9.40
C ARG A 157 -9.41 11.43 10.73
N ASP A 158 -9.87 10.85 11.84
CA ASP A 158 -9.42 11.23 13.17
C ASP A 158 -8.09 10.54 13.44
N LEU A 159 -7.04 11.37 13.56
CA LEU A 159 -5.67 10.94 13.81
C LEU A 159 -5.25 11.15 15.26
N SER A 160 -6.20 11.43 16.16
CA SER A 160 -5.91 11.73 17.58
C SER A 160 -5.19 10.59 18.32
N ALA A 161 -5.37 9.34 17.89
CA ALA A 161 -4.67 8.19 18.46
C ALA A 161 -3.28 7.91 17.84
N ILE A 162 -2.86 8.69 16.83
CA ILE A 162 -1.56 8.53 16.18
C ILE A 162 -0.56 9.53 16.77
N ASP A 163 0.26 9.09 17.72
CA ASP A 163 1.34 9.93 18.22
C ASP A 163 2.34 10.21 17.09
N GLY A 164 2.77 11.46 16.97
CA GLY A 164 3.67 11.86 15.89
C GLY A 164 2.99 11.90 14.51
N ALA A 165 1.65 11.95 14.42
CA ALA A 165 0.94 12.10 13.14
C ALA A 165 1.50 13.23 12.26
N ARG A 166 1.95 14.34 12.88
CA ARG A 166 2.56 15.49 12.19
C ARG A 166 3.94 15.23 11.59
N GLU A 167 4.62 14.18 12.03
CA GLU A 167 5.93 13.77 11.52
C GLU A 167 5.81 13.02 10.18
N TRP A 168 4.61 12.49 9.90
CA TRP A 168 4.27 11.92 8.61
C TRP A 168 3.79 13.03 7.68
N ARG A 169 4.57 13.29 6.63
CA ARG A 169 4.27 14.38 5.69
C ARG A 169 2.90 14.16 5.05
N ASN A 170 2.01 15.13 5.24
CA ASN A 170 0.66 15.14 4.71
C ASN A 170 -0.21 13.93 5.12
N LEU A 171 0.06 13.29 6.28
CA LEU A 171 -0.81 12.24 6.80
C LEU A 171 -2.22 12.78 7.04
N ALA A 172 -3.20 12.14 6.41
CA ALA A 172 -4.58 12.64 6.39
C ALA A 172 -5.62 11.57 6.80
N ALA A 173 -5.27 10.28 6.70
CA ALA A 173 -6.14 9.20 7.14
C ALA A 173 -5.36 7.94 7.50
N VAL A 174 -5.98 7.10 8.32
CA VAL A 174 -5.59 5.70 8.54
C VAL A 174 -6.71 4.82 8.01
N ALA A 175 -6.35 3.76 7.31
CA ALA A 175 -7.30 2.76 6.82
C ALA A 175 -7.01 1.38 7.39
N ALA A 176 -8.07 0.64 7.70
CA ALA A 176 -8.01 -0.78 8.01
C ALA A 176 -8.79 -1.59 6.98
N ILE A 177 -8.18 -2.68 6.53
CA ILE A 177 -8.80 -3.65 5.64
C ILE A 177 -8.95 -4.96 6.38
N LEU A 178 -10.19 -5.33 6.68
CA LEU A 178 -10.55 -6.60 7.27
C LEU A 178 -10.82 -7.59 6.13
N ARG A 179 -9.96 -8.60 6.00
CA ARG A 179 -10.11 -9.70 5.04
C ARG A 179 -10.66 -10.92 5.79
N GLU A 180 -11.77 -11.46 5.32
CA GLU A 180 -12.28 -12.77 5.73
C GLU A 180 -12.21 -13.71 4.54
N ARG A 181 -11.52 -14.84 4.69
CA ARG A 181 -11.40 -15.87 3.65
C ARG A 181 -12.07 -17.14 4.15
N GLU A 182 -13.05 -17.61 3.41
CA GLU A 182 -13.75 -18.85 3.65
C GLU A 182 -13.34 -19.88 2.59
N ASP A 183 -12.88 -21.04 3.02
CA ASP A 183 -12.67 -22.19 2.14
C ASP A 183 -14.00 -22.87 1.84
N VAL A 184 -14.35 -22.99 0.56
CA VAL A 184 -15.70 -23.44 0.14
C VAL A 184 -15.93 -24.93 0.41
N ILE A 185 -14.87 -25.72 0.61
CA ILE A 185 -14.96 -27.17 0.82
C ILE A 185 -15.04 -27.48 2.32
N SER A 186 -14.10 -26.94 3.09
CA SER A 186 -13.97 -27.21 4.52
C SER A 186 -14.83 -26.28 5.39
N GLY A 187 -15.29 -25.15 4.85
CA GLY A 187 -15.93 -24.09 5.61
C GLY A 187 -14.98 -23.34 6.55
N ALA A 188 -13.66 -23.58 6.45
CA ALA A 188 -12.67 -22.95 7.31
C ALA A 188 -12.61 -21.45 7.03
N ILE A 189 -12.75 -20.63 8.09
CA ILE A 189 -12.70 -19.17 8.01
C ILE A 189 -11.38 -18.68 8.59
N SER A 190 -10.67 -17.84 7.83
CA SER A 190 -9.52 -17.08 8.30
C SER A 190 -9.79 -15.59 8.22
N ARG A 191 -9.22 -14.83 9.16
CA ARG A 191 -9.38 -13.38 9.24
C ARG A 191 -8.03 -12.70 9.34
N GLU A 192 -7.90 -11.58 8.67
CA GLU A 192 -6.69 -10.77 8.63
C GLU A 192 -7.08 -9.30 8.67
N ILE A 193 -6.33 -8.49 9.42
CA ILE A 193 -6.47 -7.03 9.45
C ILE A 193 -5.16 -6.46 8.93
N SER A 194 -5.25 -5.53 7.98
CA SER A 194 -4.12 -4.80 7.44
C SER A 194 -4.36 -3.31 7.61
N SER A 195 -3.38 -2.60 8.17
CA SER A 195 -3.46 -1.17 8.46
C SER A 195 -2.64 -0.37 7.45
N PHE A 196 -3.11 0.81 7.08
CA PHE A 196 -2.47 1.66 6.08
C PHE A 196 -2.50 3.13 6.51
N ILE A 197 -1.45 3.87 6.21
CA ILE A 197 -1.42 5.34 6.31
C ILE A 197 -1.60 5.98 4.93
N CYS A 198 -2.42 7.02 4.88
CA CYS A 198 -2.84 7.66 3.64
C CYS A 198 -2.56 9.17 3.69
N SER A 199 -1.95 9.73 2.63
CA SER A 199 -1.79 11.18 2.52
C SER A 199 -3.01 11.90 1.94
N GLN A 200 -3.93 11.15 1.32
CA GLN A 200 -5.14 11.69 0.72
C GLN A 200 -6.33 11.54 1.67
N GLY A 201 -6.72 12.63 2.33
CA GLY A 201 -7.87 12.64 3.23
C GLY A 201 -9.21 12.46 2.51
N GLN A 202 -9.29 12.73 1.21
CA GLN A 202 -10.55 12.66 0.46
C GLN A 202 -10.84 11.30 -0.17
N SER A 203 -9.85 10.39 -0.22
CA SER A 203 -10.07 9.07 -0.82
C SER A 203 -11.18 8.31 -0.08
N THR A 204 -12.03 7.67 -0.86
CA THR A 204 -13.08 6.81 -0.35
C THR A 204 -12.52 5.46 0.10
N ALA A 205 -13.27 4.76 0.95
CA ALA A 205 -12.96 3.38 1.34
C ALA A 205 -12.91 2.43 0.14
N LYS A 206 -13.66 2.74 -0.93
CA LYS A 206 -13.62 1.97 -2.19
C LYS A 206 -12.30 2.18 -2.92
N GLU A 207 -11.88 3.42 -3.14
CA GLU A 207 -10.62 3.76 -3.80
C GLU A 207 -9.41 3.21 -3.04
N ILE A 208 -9.38 3.34 -1.71
CA ILE A 208 -8.32 2.75 -0.88
C ILE A 208 -8.31 1.22 -1.03
N GLY A 209 -9.48 0.58 -1.08
CA GLY A 209 -9.60 -0.85 -1.33
C GLY A 209 -9.06 -1.29 -2.70
N GLU A 210 -9.23 -0.45 -3.72
CA GLU A 210 -8.70 -0.67 -5.07
C GLU A 210 -7.17 -0.53 -5.09
N PHE A 211 -6.61 0.52 -4.48
CA PHE A 211 -5.16 0.71 -4.38
C PHE A 211 -4.47 -0.45 -3.65
N VAL A 212 -5.03 -0.93 -2.54
CA VAL A 212 -4.44 -2.06 -1.82
C VAL A 212 -4.56 -3.37 -2.59
N ARG A 213 -5.63 -3.56 -3.37
CA ARG A 213 -5.76 -4.76 -4.21
C ARG A 213 -4.70 -4.79 -5.32
N GLY A 214 -4.40 -3.63 -5.90
CA GLY A 214 -3.45 -3.48 -6.99
C GLY A 214 -1.97 -3.51 -6.58
N SER A 215 -1.66 -3.29 -5.29
CA SER A 215 -0.29 -3.13 -4.80
C SER A 215 0.49 -4.43 -4.57
N GLY A 216 -0.12 -5.60 -4.79
CA GLY A 216 0.53 -6.90 -4.55
C GLY A 216 0.72 -7.27 -3.07
N ALA A 217 0.12 -6.50 -2.14
CA ALA A 217 0.29 -6.62 -0.68
C ALA A 217 -0.78 -7.46 0.09
#